data_AF-A0A1Q3W960-F1
#
_entry.id   AF-A0A1Q3W960-F1
#
_cell.length_a   1.000
_cell.length_b   1.000
_cell.length_c   1.000
_cell.angle_alpha   90.00
_cell.angle_beta   90.00
_cell.angle_gamma   90.00
#
_symmetry.space_group_name_H-M   'P 1'
#
loop_
_entity.id
_entity.type
_entity.pdbx_description
1 polymer ?
#
loop_
_entity_poly.entity_id
_entity_poly.type
_entity_poly.pdbx_seq_one_letter_code
_entity_poly.pdbx_strand_id
1 'polypeptide(L)'
;MDQQAQELKRQIERILHWEPSSHWRLRDFVHLRDLVFSQTNHELNVDDLQAFWQLSEIPSKAFLDTLTHFIEYEGWDDFCHRNQVSEMVPVRPDAFHARSWEIPTRWIIIICWLSAIASIIVAILLIRHR
;
A
#
# COMPACT_ATOMS: atom_id res chain seq x y z
N MET A 1 -8.89 -9.44 20.61
CA MET A 1 -7.64 -9.30 19.81
C MET A 1 -7.88 -9.62 18.35
N ASP A 2 -8.47 -10.76 18.02
CA ASP A 2 -8.68 -11.18 16.62
C ASP A 2 -9.45 -10.14 15.77
N GLN A 3 -10.55 -9.57 16.31
CA GLN A 3 -11.36 -8.58 15.59
C GLN A 3 -10.59 -7.33 15.14
N GLN A 4 -9.62 -6.85 15.92
CA GLN A 4 -8.79 -5.69 15.54
C GLN A 4 -7.79 -6.05 14.46
N ALA A 5 -7.21 -7.25 14.52
CA ALA A 5 -6.31 -7.74 13.48
C ALA A 5 -7.07 -7.93 12.15
N GLN A 6 -8.32 -8.40 12.19
CA GLN A 6 -9.17 -8.49 11.01
C GLN A 6 -9.50 -7.11 10.42
N GLU A 7 -9.77 -6.11 11.25
CA GLU A 7 -10.03 -4.76 10.75
C GLU A 7 -8.76 -4.11 10.17
N LEU A 8 -7.59 -4.37 10.76
CA LEU A 8 -6.31 -3.93 10.18
C LEU A 8 -6.12 -4.53 8.79
N LYS A 9 -6.35 -5.84 8.62
CA LYS A 9 -6.31 -6.51 7.31
C LYS A 9 -7.23 -5.83 6.29
N ARG A 10 -8.48 -5.57 6.68
CA ARG A 10 -9.47 -4.92 5.81
C ARG A 10 -9.10 -3.49 5.41
N GLN A 11 -8.50 -2.71 6.32
CA GLN A 11 -8.05 -1.36 5.99
C GLN A 11 -6.90 -1.39 5.01
N ILE A 12 -5.93 -2.29 5.21
CA ILE A 12 -4.82 -2.50 4.29
C ILE A 12 -5.35 -2.94 2.91
N GLU A 13 -6.26 -3.91 2.84
CA GLU A 13 -6.90 -4.35 1.59
C GLU A 13 -7.60 -3.20 0.86
N ARG A 14 -8.31 -2.33 1.60
CA ARG A 14 -8.97 -1.14 1.04
C ARG A 14 -7.99 -0.13 0.47
N ILE A 15 -6.87 0.14 1.17
CA ILE A 15 -5.85 1.08 0.70
C ILE A 15 -5.16 0.56 -0.56
N LEU A 16 -4.84 -0.73 -0.58
CA LEU A 16 -4.17 -1.38 -1.70
C LEU A 16 -5.08 -1.52 -2.94
N HIS A 17 -6.41 -1.52 -2.76
CA HIS A 17 -7.39 -1.81 -3.81
C HIS A 17 -7.14 -3.16 -4.52
N TRP A 18 -6.58 -4.13 -3.79
CA TRP A 18 -6.30 -5.47 -4.32
C TRP A 18 -7.50 -6.39 -4.17
N GLU A 19 -7.43 -7.56 -4.81
CA GLU A 19 -8.35 -8.66 -4.53
C GLU A 19 -8.31 -9.07 -3.05
N PRO A 20 -9.34 -9.76 -2.52
CA PRO A 20 -9.34 -10.24 -1.15
C PRO A 20 -8.09 -11.08 -0.83
N SER A 21 -7.58 -10.98 0.39
CA SER A 21 -6.39 -11.73 0.83
C SER A 21 -6.49 -13.25 0.67
N SER A 22 -7.71 -13.79 0.55
CA SER A 22 -7.96 -15.19 0.19
C SER A 22 -7.38 -15.59 -1.18
N HIS A 23 -7.19 -14.64 -2.10
CA HIS A 23 -6.64 -14.89 -3.44
C HIS A 23 -5.16 -14.51 -3.57
N TRP A 24 -4.56 -13.95 -2.50
CA TRP A 24 -3.18 -13.52 -2.55
C TRP A 24 -2.24 -14.71 -2.68
N ARG A 25 -1.26 -14.55 -3.56
CA ARG A 25 -0.14 -15.47 -3.76
C ARG A 25 1.10 -14.87 -3.13
N LEU A 26 2.15 -15.68 -3.01
CA LEU A 26 3.44 -15.25 -2.47
C LEU A 26 3.96 -13.94 -3.09
N ARG A 27 3.78 -13.75 -4.41
CA ARG A 27 4.17 -12.52 -5.11
C ARG A 27 3.47 -11.26 -4.58
N ASP A 28 2.22 -11.40 -4.15
CA ASP A 28 1.39 -10.29 -3.68
C ASP A 28 1.86 -9.90 -2.28
N PHE A 29 2.24 -10.87 -1.44
CA PHE A 29 2.91 -10.62 -0.15
C PHE A 29 4.31 -10.00 -0.32
N VAL A 30 5.09 -10.41 -1.32
CA VAL A 30 6.38 -9.78 -1.64
C VAL A 30 6.17 -8.31 -2.03
N HIS A 31 5.14 -8.03 -2.83
CA HIS A 31 4.81 -6.67 -3.23
C HIS A 31 4.32 -5.83 -2.05
N LEU A 32 3.49 -6.40 -1.16
CA LEU A 32 3.05 -5.73 0.05
C LEU A 32 4.23 -5.37 0.96
N ARG A 33 5.16 -6.30 1.15
CA ARG A 33 6.40 -6.02 1.89
C ARG A 33 7.17 -4.85 1.29
N ASP A 34 7.31 -4.82 -0.04
CA ASP A 34 8.04 -3.76 -0.73
C ASP A 34 7.38 -2.38 -0.56
N LEU A 35 6.04 -2.34 -0.60
CA LEU A 35 5.25 -1.13 -0.32
C LEU A 35 5.42 -0.67 1.13
N VAL A 36 5.28 -1.59 2.09
CA VAL A 36 5.45 -1.30 3.51
C VAL A 36 6.87 -0.78 3.78
N PHE A 37 7.88 -1.43 3.23
CA PHE A 37 9.28 -0.99 3.34
C PHE A 37 9.49 0.39 2.73
N SER A 38 8.95 0.64 1.54
CA SER A 38 9.07 1.92 0.85
C SER A 38 8.45 3.09 1.65
N GLN A 39 7.39 2.83 2.42
CA GLN A 39 6.67 3.85 3.16
C GLN A 39 7.13 4.00 4.62
N THR A 40 7.49 2.90 5.28
CA THR A 40 7.84 2.87 6.72
C THR A 40 9.33 2.71 7.00
N ASN A 41 10.13 2.39 5.96
CA ASN A 41 11.55 2.04 6.05
C ASN A 41 11.85 0.86 7.00
N HIS A 42 10.83 0.05 7.31
CA HIS A 42 10.95 -1.14 8.13
C HIS A 42 10.75 -2.38 7.26
N GLU A 43 11.71 -3.30 7.35
CA GLU A 43 11.67 -4.55 6.60
C GLU A 43 10.84 -5.59 7.37
N LEU A 44 9.80 -6.11 6.71
CA LEU A 44 8.98 -7.20 7.23
C LEU A 44 9.28 -8.50 6.47
N ASN A 45 9.21 -9.64 7.14
CA ASN A 45 9.34 -10.92 6.45
C ASN A 45 8.04 -11.25 5.69
N VAL A 46 8.21 -11.81 4.49
CA VAL A 46 7.08 -12.27 3.67
C VAL A 46 6.35 -13.43 4.35
N ASP A 47 7.08 -14.31 5.03
CA ASP A 47 6.51 -15.44 5.79
C ASP A 47 5.62 -14.95 6.95
N ASP A 48 6.07 -13.93 7.68
CA ASP A 48 5.31 -13.30 8.76
C ASP A 48 4.02 -12.61 8.25
N LEU A 49 4.11 -11.94 7.10
CA LEU A 49 2.92 -11.40 6.41
C LEU A 49 1.98 -12.53 6.02
N GLN A 50 2.49 -13.59 5.40
CA GLN A 50 1.66 -14.71 4.97
C GLN A 50 0.97 -15.39 6.17
N ALA A 51 1.70 -15.63 7.26
CA ALA A 51 1.15 -16.20 8.49
C ALA A 51 0.08 -15.27 9.12
N PHE A 52 0.31 -13.96 9.12
CA PHE A 52 -0.66 -12.99 9.61
C PHE A 52 -1.97 -13.05 8.84
N TRP A 53 -1.93 -13.10 7.51
CA TRP A 53 -3.15 -13.15 6.69
C TRP A 53 -3.82 -14.53 6.69
N GLN A 54 -3.05 -15.60 6.45
CA GLN A 54 -3.56 -16.95 6.19
C GLN A 54 -3.77 -17.77 7.46
N LEU A 55 -2.87 -17.67 8.43
CA LEU A 55 -2.90 -18.46 9.67
C LEU A 55 -3.46 -17.65 10.85
N SER A 56 -3.72 -16.36 10.65
CA SER A 56 -4.10 -15.40 11.70
C SER A 56 -3.09 -15.38 12.87
N GLU A 57 -1.84 -15.75 12.61
CA GLU A 57 -0.77 -15.70 13.58
C GLU A 57 -0.23 -14.27 13.67
N ILE A 58 -0.11 -13.75 14.89
CA ILE A 58 0.39 -12.40 15.13
C ILE A 58 1.84 -12.54 15.59
N PRO A 59 2.83 -12.26 14.73
CA PRO A 59 4.22 -12.62 15.01
C PRO A 59 4.84 -11.74 16.11
N SER A 60 4.61 -10.42 16.09
CA SER A 60 5.13 -9.50 17.12
C SER A 60 4.37 -8.17 17.17
N LYS A 61 4.44 -7.47 18.31
CA LYS A 61 3.90 -6.11 18.43
C LYS A 61 4.57 -5.15 17.45
N ALA A 62 5.88 -5.27 17.22
CA ALA A 62 6.60 -4.42 16.26
C ALA A 62 6.14 -4.62 14.81
N PHE A 63 5.73 -5.84 14.46
CA PHE A 63 5.14 -6.16 13.15
C PHE A 63 3.80 -5.44 12.97
N LEU A 64 2.92 -5.52 13.99
CA LEU A 64 1.65 -4.81 13.97
C LEU A 64 1.86 -3.29 13.90
N ASP A 65 2.83 -2.77 14.66
CA ASP A 65 3.19 -1.36 14.69
C ASP A 65 3.60 -0.86 13.30
N THR A 66 4.46 -1.63 12.62
CA THR A 66 4.89 -1.35 11.25
C THR A 66 3.71 -1.35 10.27
N LEU A 67 2.81 -2.32 10.36
CA LEU A 67 1.61 -2.36 9.52
C LEU A 67 0.64 -1.21 9.82
N THR A 68 0.52 -0.80 11.08
CA THR A 68 -0.29 0.37 11.44
C THR A 68 0.34 1.68 10.98
N HIS A 69 1.66 1.79 10.99
CA HIS A 69 2.36 2.92 10.40
C HIS A 69 2.17 2.99 8.89
N PHE A 70 2.10 1.84 8.22
CA PHE A 70 1.78 1.78 6.78
C PHE A 70 0.40 2.37 6.47
N ILE A 71 -0.57 2.21 7.37
CA ILE A 71 -1.90 2.83 7.27
C ILE A 71 -2.02 4.18 8.01
N GLU A 72 -0.88 4.82 8.30
CA GLU A 72 -0.74 6.16 8.88
C GLU A 72 -1.21 6.34 10.35
N TYR A 73 -1.26 5.25 11.12
CA TYR A 73 -1.47 5.32 12.56
C TYR A 73 -0.13 5.48 13.30
N GLU A 74 -0.16 6.05 14.51
CA GLU A 74 1.05 6.21 15.34
C GLU A 74 1.56 4.88 15.92
N GLY A 75 0.74 3.83 15.90
CA GLY A 75 1.12 2.51 16.32
C GLY A 75 -0.08 1.61 16.58
N TRP A 76 0.18 0.38 16.97
CA TRP A 76 -0.87 -0.64 17.16
C TRP A 76 -1.89 -0.26 18.24
N ASP A 77 -1.44 0.40 19.31
CA ASP A 77 -2.29 0.79 20.43
C ASP A 77 -3.25 1.94 20.05
N ASP A 78 -2.74 2.94 19.31
CA ASP A 78 -3.55 4.04 18.77
C ASP A 78 -4.60 3.53 17.78
N PHE A 79 -4.23 2.59 16.90
CA PHE A 79 -5.16 1.90 16.02
C PHE A 79 -6.26 1.18 16.82
N CYS A 80 -5.86 0.41 17.83
CA CYS A 80 -6.77 -0.32 18.69
C CYS A 80 -7.77 0.61 19.38
N HIS A 81 -7.29 1.72 19.93
CA HIS A 81 -8.11 2.69 20.66
C HIS A 81 -9.10 3.41 19.73
N ARG A 82 -8.62 3.92 18.59
CA ARG A 82 -9.48 4.61 17.61
C ARG A 82 -10.52 3.70 17.00
N ASN A 83 -10.17 2.44 16.78
CA ASN A 83 -11.04 1.48 16.14
C ASN A 83 -11.93 0.69 17.12
N GLN A 84 -11.71 0.79 18.43
CA GLN A 84 -12.65 0.35 19.47
C GLN A 84 -13.78 1.35 19.72
N VAL A 85 -13.49 2.65 19.61
CA VAL A 85 -14.48 3.72 19.84
C VAL A 85 -15.43 3.90 18.65
N SER A 86 -15.10 3.31 17.49
CA SER A 86 -15.83 3.50 16.23
C SER A 86 -17.13 2.68 16.09
N GLU A 87 -17.57 1.92 17.11
CA GLU A 87 -18.87 1.23 17.07
C GLU A 87 -20.08 2.17 17.28
N MET A 88 -19.86 3.46 17.62
CA MET A 88 -20.94 4.46 17.80
C MET A 88 -20.81 5.75 16.97
N VAL A 89 -19.75 5.92 16.17
CA VAL A 89 -19.58 7.11 15.32
C VAL A 89 -19.53 6.65 13.87
N PRO A 90 -20.43 7.13 12.99
CA PRO A 90 -20.40 6.76 11.59
C PRO A 90 -19.03 7.18 11.06
N VAL A 91 -18.29 6.19 10.54
CA VAL A 91 -17.02 6.37 9.86
C VAL A 91 -17.22 7.49 8.84
N ARG A 92 -16.73 8.67 9.17
CA ARG A 92 -16.56 9.77 8.24
C ARG A 92 -15.28 9.47 7.47
N PRO A 93 -15.34 9.13 6.17
CA PRO A 93 -14.16 8.84 5.37
C PRO A 93 -13.25 10.07 5.16
N ASP A 94 -13.62 11.22 5.69
CA ASP A 94 -12.97 12.51 5.51
C ASP A 94 -11.65 12.73 6.30
N ALA A 95 -11.20 11.77 7.12
CA ALA A 95 -9.87 11.84 7.75
C ALA A 95 -8.73 11.17 6.93
N PHE A 96 -9.06 10.45 5.84
CA PHE A 96 -8.06 9.86 4.92
C PHE A 96 -7.64 10.84 3.80
N HIS A 97 -8.03 12.11 3.89
CA HIS A 97 -7.59 13.15 2.97
C HIS A 97 -6.70 14.16 3.69
N ALA A 98 -5.40 13.85 3.87
CA ALA A 98 -4.31 14.85 3.85
C ALA A 98 -2.91 14.29 4.15
N ARG A 99 -2.53 13.14 3.59
CA ARG A 99 -1.11 12.95 3.25
C ARG A 99 -1.02 12.43 1.83
N SER A 100 -0.65 13.37 0.98
CA SER A 100 -0.42 13.22 -0.45
C SER A 100 0.31 11.93 -0.75
N TRP A 101 -0.43 10.97 -1.33
CA TRP A 101 0.13 10.00 -2.25
C TRP A 101 0.68 10.78 -3.45
N GLU A 102 1.90 11.30 -3.31
CA GLU A 102 2.64 11.90 -4.42
C GLU A 102 2.88 10.77 -5.42
N ILE A 103 2.04 10.69 -6.45
CA ILE A 103 2.37 9.96 -7.67
C ILE A 103 3.78 10.43 -8.02
N PRO A 104 4.81 9.54 -8.02
CA PRO A 104 6.17 9.98 -8.19
C PRO A 104 6.28 10.67 -9.55
N THR A 105 6.32 12.00 -9.54
CA THR A 105 6.24 12.89 -10.71
C THR A 105 7.33 12.56 -11.74
N ARG A 106 8.38 11.86 -11.29
CA ARG A 106 9.42 11.23 -12.11
C ARG A 106 8.85 10.34 -13.23
N TRP A 107 7.76 9.61 -13.02
CA TRP A 107 7.18 8.73 -14.05
C TRP A 107 6.42 9.49 -15.14
N ILE A 108 5.71 10.56 -14.77
CA ILE A 108 5.01 11.42 -15.73
C ILE A 108 6.02 12.10 -16.66
N ILE A 109 7.15 12.55 -16.11
CA ILE A 109 8.26 13.11 -16.88
C ILE A 109 8.80 12.06 -17.86
N ILE A 110 9.06 10.83 -17.40
CA ILE A 110 9.55 9.74 -18.27
C ILE A 110 8.57 9.46 -19.42
N ILE A 111 7.26 9.40 -19.16
CA ILE A 111 6.24 9.15 -20.19
C ILE A 111 6.17 10.31 -21.20
N CYS A 112 6.23 11.56 -20.74
CA CYS A 112 6.27 12.74 -21.61
C CYS A 112 7.51 12.75 -22.52
N TRP A 113 8.69 12.43 -21.98
CA TRP A 113 9.92 12.35 -22.75
C TRP A 113 9.87 11.23 -23.80
N LEU A 114 9.35 10.04 -23.46
CA LEU A 114 9.18 8.95 -24.42
C LEU A 114 8.26 9.34 -25.59
N SER A 115 7.16 10.03 -25.30
CA SER A 115 6.23 10.53 -26.32
C SER A 115 6.89 11.55 -27.26
N ALA A 116 7.62 12.52 -26.70
CA ALA A 116 8.34 13.52 -27.49
C ALA A 116 9.42 12.88 -28.39
N ILE A 117 10.19 11.93 -27.86
CA ILE A 117 11.22 11.21 -28.63
C ILE A 117 10.60 10.42 -29.77
N ALA A 118 9.50 9.69 -29.53
CA ALA A 118 8.81 8.94 -30.56
C ALA A 118 8.33 9.85 -31.72
N SER A 119 7.78 11.02 -31.40
CA SER A 119 7.35 12.01 -32.40
C SER A 119 8.52 12.51 -33.27
N ILE A 120 9.66 12.81 -32.64
CA ILE A 120 10.88 13.24 -33.35
C ILE A 120 11.41 12.14 -34.28
N ILE A 121 11.41 10.88 -33.81
CA ILE A 121 11.85 9.72 -34.63
C ILE A 121 10.95 9.57 -35.86
N VAL A 122 9.63 9.67 -35.70
CA VAL A 122 8.67 9.58 -36.82
C VAL A 122 8.92 10.69 -37.84
N ALA A 123 9.15 11.94 -37.38
CA ALA A 123 9.45 13.06 -38.27
C ALA A 123 10.75 12.84 -39.06
N ILE A 124 11.82 12.35 -38.41
CA ILE A 124 13.10 12.05 -39.07
C ILE A 124 12.93 10.93 -40.11
N LEU A 125 12.17 9.88 -39.79
CA LEU A 125 11.90 8.78 -40.73
C LEU A 125 11.15 9.26 -41.98
N LEU A 126 10.16 10.15 -41.81
CA LEU A 126 9.42 10.72 -42.95
C LEU A 126 10.30 11.60 -43.84
N ILE A 127 11.24 12.35 -43.27
CA ILE A 127 12.18 13.19 -44.04
C ILE A 127 13.19 12.32 -44.79
N ARG A 128 13.65 11.21 -44.19
CA ARG A 128 14.65 10.32 -44.80
C ARG A 128 14.07 9.41 -45.90
N HIS A 129 12.76 9.17 -45.88
CA HIS A 129 12.06 8.35 -46.87
C HIS A 129 11.50 9.19 -48.05
N ARG A 130 11.60 10.52 -48.00
CA ARG A 130 11.18 11.42 -49.07
C ARG A 130 12.38 11.85 -49.91
#